data_AF-A0AA38F8P2-F1
#
_entry.id   AF-A0AA38F8P2-F1
#
_cell.length_a   1.000
_cell.length_b   1.000
_cell.length_c   1.000
_cell.angle_alpha   90.00
_cell.angle_beta   90.00
_cell.angle_gamma   90.00
#
_symmetry.space_group_name_H-M   'P 1'
#
loop_
_entity.id
_entity.type
_entity.pdbx_description
1 polymer ?
#
loop_
_entity_poly.entity_id
_entity_poly.type
_entity_poly.pdbx_seq_one_letter_code
_entity_poly.pdbx_strand_id
1 'polypeptide(L)'
;GVRRRSWGKWVSEIRQPGKKTRIWLGSYDKPEMAARAYDLAAVSLKGKSALRNFPHLIDTLPISASLHPRDIQFAAAEAALSFRNYSRVTTAVETFGYGAQSA
;
A
#
# COMPACT_ATOMS: atom_id res chain seq x y z
N GLY A 1 -10.98 -3.02 4.16
CA GLY A 1 -10.14 -1.82 4.31
C GLY A 1 -9.00 -2.16 5.24
N VAL A 2 -8.41 -1.14 5.85
CA VAL A 2 -7.27 -1.28 6.78
C VAL A 2 -7.78 -1.25 8.22
N ARG A 3 -7.30 -2.18 9.06
CA ARG A 3 -7.65 -2.23 10.50
C ARG A 3 -6.44 -2.54 11.37
N ARG A 4 -6.34 -1.89 12.54
CA ARG A 4 -5.32 -2.20 13.55
C ARG A 4 -5.82 -3.27 14.51
N ARG A 5 -5.03 -4.31 14.77
CA ARG A 5 -5.31 -5.33 15.80
C ARG A 5 -4.72 -4.90 17.14
N SER A 6 -5.22 -5.46 18.24
CA SER A 6 -4.69 -5.24 19.60
C SER A 6 -3.21 -5.60 19.74
N TRP A 7 -2.73 -6.58 18.98
CA TRP A 7 -1.31 -6.96 18.88
C TRP A 7 -0.43 -5.95 18.09
N GLY A 8 -0.99 -4.81 17.68
CA GLY A 8 -0.23 -3.74 17.01
C GLY A 8 0.03 -3.94 15.51
N LYS A 9 -0.41 -5.04 14.90
CA LYS A 9 -0.33 -5.26 13.44
C LYS A 9 -1.52 -4.63 12.70
N TRP A 10 -1.26 -4.19 11.47
CA TRP A 10 -2.24 -3.64 10.55
C TRP A 10 -2.65 -4.67 9.52
N VAL A 11 -3.95 -4.98 9.44
CA VAL A 11 -4.49 -5.92 8.46
C VAL A 11 -5.12 -5.14 7.31
N SER A 12 -4.86 -5.57 6.08
CA SER A 12 -5.49 -5.03 4.87
C SER A 12 -6.33 -6.11 4.19
N GLU A 13 -7.55 -5.75 3.82
CA GLU A 13 -8.50 -6.62 3.12
C GLU A 13 -9.43 -5.81 2.20
N ILE A 14 -9.99 -6.42 1.16
CA ILE A 14 -10.94 -5.77 0.26
C ILE A 14 -12.12 -6.68 -0.10
N ARG A 15 -13.30 -6.09 -0.34
CA ARG A 15 -14.48 -6.80 -0.84
C ARG A 15 -14.48 -6.77 -2.37
N GLN A 16 -14.76 -7.92 -2.98
CA GLN A 16 -14.96 -7.99 -4.42
C GLN A 16 -16.30 -7.32 -4.80
N PRO A 17 -16.34 -6.45 -5.82
CA PRO A 17 -17.61 -5.91 -6.34
C PRO A 17 -18.55 -7.04 -6.76
N GLY A 18 -19.82 -6.94 -6.40
CA GLY A 18 -20.84 -7.95 -6.73
C GLY A 18 -20.73 -9.28 -5.98
N LYS A 19 -19.74 -9.46 -5.08
CA LYS A 19 -19.60 -10.69 -4.28
C LYS A 19 -19.59 -10.38 -2.78
N LYS A 20 -20.04 -11.36 -1.99
CA LYS A 20 -19.95 -11.30 -0.51
C LYS A 20 -18.57 -11.67 0.03
N THR A 21 -17.66 -12.11 -0.84
CA THR A 21 -16.34 -12.58 -0.47
C THR A 21 -15.36 -11.44 -0.23
N ARG A 22 -14.46 -11.64 0.73
CA ARG A 22 -13.35 -10.73 1.03
C ARG A 22 -12.05 -11.37 0.58
N ILE A 23 -11.15 -10.56 0.06
CA ILE A 23 -9.77 -10.93 -0.22
C ILE A 23 -8.92 -10.38 0.92
N TRP A 24 -8.23 -11.27 1.61
CA TRP A 24 -7.18 -10.89 2.56
C TRP A 24 -5.95 -10.45 1.75
N LEU A 25 -5.48 -9.22 1.96
CA LEU A 25 -4.35 -8.65 1.20
C LEU A 25 -3.02 -8.83 1.96
N GLY A 26 -3.08 -8.83 3.30
CA GLY A 26 -1.90 -9.06 4.12
C GLY A 26 -2.02 -8.49 5.53
N SER A 27 -1.01 -8.76 6.33
CA SER A 27 -0.76 -8.13 7.63
C SER A 27 0.59 -7.43 7.61
N TYR A 28 0.62 -6.18 8.06
CA TYR A 28 1.74 -5.28 7.95
C TYR A 28 2.04 -4.61 9.29
N ASP A 29 3.27 -4.10 9.44
CA ASP A 29 3.71 -3.45 10.67
C ASP A 29 3.29 -1.98 10.74
N LYS A 30 3.13 -1.36 9.57
CA LYS A 30 2.82 0.07 9.44
C LYS A 30 1.47 0.28 8.74
N PRO A 31 0.70 1.32 9.14
CA PRO A 31 -0.58 1.63 8.51
C PRO A 31 -0.42 1.99 7.02
N GLU A 32 0.65 2.68 6.66
CA GLU A 32 0.92 3.12 5.29
C GLU A 32 1.12 1.93 4.35
N MET A 33 1.82 0.88 4.82
CA MET A 33 1.99 -0.36 4.06
C MET A 33 0.64 -1.03 3.79
N ALA A 34 -0.20 -1.12 4.82
CA ALA A 34 -1.54 -1.71 4.68
C ALA A 34 -2.44 -0.89 3.75
N ALA A 35 -2.34 0.44 3.80
CA ALA A 35 -3.09 1.36 2.95
C ALA A 35 -2.62 1.32 1.48
N ARG A 36 -1.32 1.21 1.21
CA ARG A 36 -0.80 1.00 -0.17
C ARG A 36 -1.26 -0.33 -0.76
N ALA A 37 -1.22 -1.41 0.02
CA ALA A 37 -1.77 -2.70 -0.39
C ALA A 37 -3.27 -2.60 -0.74
N TYR A 38 -4.02 -1.85 0.08
CA TYR A 38 -5.45 -1.63 -0.15
C TYR A 38 -5.72 -0.84 -1.43
N ASP A 39 -4.99 0.26 -1.63
CA ASP A 39 -5.15 1.13 -2.80
C ASP A 39 -4.91 0.36 -4.08
N LEU A 40 -3.85 -0.47 -4.12
CA LEU A 40 -3.58 -1.30 -5.28
C LEU A 40 -4.71 -2.28 -5.56
N ALA A 41 -5.15 -3.01 -4.53
CA ALA A 41 -6.25 -3.96 -4.69
C ALA A 41 -7.55 -3.27 -5.12
N ALA A 42 -7.78 -2.03 -4.68
CA ALA A 42 -8.91 -1.23 -5.11
C ALA A 42 -8.80 -0.82 -6.58
N VAL A 43 -7.60 -0.47 -7.07
CA VAL A 43 -7.34 -0.21 -8.49
C VAL A 43 -7.58 -1.46 -9.32
N SER A 44 -7.07 -2.61 -8.89
CA SER A 44 -7.28 -3.88 -9.58
C SER A 44 -8.77 -4.22 -9.72
N LEU A 45 -9.56 -4.03 -8.67
CA LEU A 45 -10.97 -4.45 -8.65
C LEU A 45 -11.96 -3.43 -9.21
N LYS A 46 -11.71 -2.13 -9.01
CA LYS A 46 -12.64 -1.04 -9.39
C LYS A 46 -12.10 -0.17 -10.54
N GLY A 47 -10.87 -0.43 -10.99
CA GLY A 47 -10.22 0.32 -12.04
C GLY A 47 -9.69 1.69 -11.61
N LYS A 48 -9.41 2.53 -12.62
CA LYS A 48 -8.77 3.85 -12.46
C LYS A 48 -9.59 4.87 -11.67
N SER A 49 -10.87 4.60 -11.37
CA SER A 49 -11.75 5.49 -10.61
C SER A 49 -11.93 5.12 -9.14
N ALA A 50 -11.20 4.12 -8.64
CA ALA A 50 -11.26 3.75 -7.21
C ALA A 50 -10.84 4.93 -6.31
N LEU A 51 -11.58 5.20 -5.22
CA LEU A 51 -11.15 6.09 -4.13
C LEU A 51 -9.96 5.47 -3.38
N ARG A 52 -8.89 6.25 -3.19
CA ARG A 52 -7.57 5.77 -2.70
C ARG A 52 -6.96 6.75 -1.71
N ASN A 53 -6.07 6.23 -0.89
CA ASN A 53 -5.33 7.03 0.10
C ASN A 53 -4.12 7.75 -0.52
N PHE A 54 -3.46 7.14 -1.51
CA PHE A 54 -2.23 7.64 -2.12
C PHE A 54 -2.35 7.83 -3.64
N PRO A 55 -2.96 8.93 -4.12
CA PRO A 55 -3.11 9.19 -5.55
C PRO A 55 -1.78 9.42 -6.27
N HIS A 56 -0.74 9.90 -5.58
CA HIS A 56 0.57 10.16 -6.18
C HIS A 56 1.38 8.89 -6.49
N LEU A 57 0.97 7.72 -5.98
CA LEU A 57 1.72 6.47 -6.18
C LEU A 57 1.22 5.65 -7.38
N ILE A 58 0.11 6.04 -8.01
CA ILE A 58 -0.60 5.21 -8.99
C ILE A 58 0.30 4.79 -10.16
N ASP A 59 1.08 5.71 -10.70
CA ASP A 59 1.94 5.44 -11.86
C ASP A 59 3.17 4.60 -11.51
N THR A 60 3.50 4.54 -10.22
CA THR A 60 4.67 3.80 -9.71
C THR A 60 4.31 2.43 -9.14
N LEU A 61 3.02 2.16 -8.95
CA LEU A 61 2.54 0.95 -8.29
C LEU A 61 2.37 -0.20 -9.30
N PRO A 62 2.71 -1.44 -8.92
CA PRO A 62 2.65 -2.59 -9.81
C PRO A 62 1.19 -2.96 -10.13
N ILE A 63 0.80 -2.94 -11.40
CA ILE A 63 -0.54 -3.37 -11.81
C ILE A 63 -0.66 -4.89 -11.65
N SER A 64 -1.76 -5.37 -11.07
CA SER A 64 -2.04 -6.80 -10.99
C SER A 64 -2.23 -7.41 -12.39
N ALA A 65 -1.60 -8.56 -12.66
CA ALA A 65 -1.70 -9.25 -13.94
C ALA A 65 -3.14 -9.71 -14.29
N SER A 66 -3.96 -10.03 -13.27
CA SER A 66 -5.36 -10.42 -13.46
C SER A 66 -6.25 -10.03 -12.28
N LEU A 67 -7.56 -10.24 -12.42
CA LEU A 67 -8.55 -10.09 -11.35
C LEU A 67 -8.57 -11.30 -10.38
N HIS A 68 -7.68 -12.28 -10.56
CA HIS A 68 -7.58 -13.42 -9.68
C HIS A 68 -7.05 -12.98 -8.29
N PRO A 69 -7.63 -13.46 -7.17
CA PRO A 69 -7.23 -13.03 -5.83
C PRO A 69 -5.74 -13.14 -5.56
N ARG A 70 -5.08 -14.18 -6.12
CA ARG A 70 -3.65 -14.41 -5.95
C ARG A 70 -2.79 -13.30 -6.58
N ASP A 71 -3.16 -12.84 -7.77
CA ASP A 71 -2.38 -11.81 -8.48
C ASP A 71 -2.57 -10.45 -7.83
N ILE A 72 -3.80 -10.19 -7.35
CA ILE A 72 -4.11 -9.00 -6.54
C ILE A 72 -3.29 -9.02 -5.24
N GLN A 73 -3.20 -10.16 -4.56
CA GLN A 73 -2.41 -10.31 -3.34
C GLN A 73 -0.92 -10.09 -3.60
N PHE A 74 -0.38 -10.70 -4.66
CA PHE A 74 1.03 -10.56 -5.03
C PHE A 74 1.38 -9.09 -5.31
N ALA A 75 0.60 -8.44 -6.18
CA ALA A 75 0.82 -7.05 -6.51
C ALA A 75 0.64 -6.15 -5.27
N ALA A 76 -0.37 -6.41 -4.42
CA ALA A 76 -0.61 -5.64 -3.19
C ALA A 76 0.53 -5.77 -2.18
N ALA A 77 1.19 -6.93 -2.12
CA ALA A 77 2.37 -7.12 -1.29
C ALA A 77 3.55 -6.28 -1.81
N GLU A 78 3.82 -6.29 -3.12
CA GLU A 78 4.85 -5.45 -3.74
C GLU A 78 4.60 -3.95 -3.50
N ALA A 79 3.34 -3.51 -3.65
CA ALA A 79 2.92 -2.15 -3.34
C ALA A 79 3.20 -1.77 -1.88
N ALA A 80 2.97 -2.67 -0.92
CA ALA A 80 3.31 -2.44 0.47
C ALA A 80 4.83 -2.33 0.70
N LEU A 81 5.63 -3.16 0.03
CA LEU A 81 7.09 -3.14 0.13
C LEU A 81 7.70 -1.87 -0.46
N SER A 82 7.08 -1.25 -1.46
CA SER A 82 7.53 0.04 -2.01
C SER A 82 7.66 1.15 -0.93
N PHE A 83 6.84 1.10 0.13
CA PHE A 83 6.95 2.04 1.26
C PHE A 83 8.26 1.88 2.03
N ARG A 84 8.72 0.64 2.17
CA ARG A 84 9.96 0.32 2.88
C ARG A 84 11.17 0.88 2.14
N ASN A 85 11.12 0.91 0.81
CA ASN A 85 12.19 1.51 -0.01
C ASN A 85 12.16 3.04 0.05
N TYR A 86 10.98 3.67 0.02
CA TYR A 86 10.86 5.12 0.15
C TYR A 86 11.39 5.62 1.50
N SER A 87 11.02 4.97 2.60
CA SER A 87 11.51 5.34 3.95
C SER A 87 13.01 5.13 4.16
N ARG A 88 13.63 4.16 3.49
CA ARG A 88 15.09 3.97 3.56
C ARG A 88 15.87 5.02 2.76
N VAL A 89 15.32 5.48 1.64
CA VAL A 89 15.95 6.53 0.82
C VAL A 89 15.76 7.91 1.44
N THR A 90 14.58 8.21 2.01
CA THR A 90 14.34 9.50 2.71
C THR A 90 15.28 9.70 3.91
N THR A 91 15.53 8.66 4.71
CA THR A 91 16.52 8.74 5.80
C THR A 91 17.96 8.94 5.28
N ALA A 92 18.31 8.35 4.13
CA ALA A 92 19.64 8.52 3.55
C ALA A 92 19.85 9.94 2.98
N VAL A 93 18.81 10.60 2.46
CA VAL A 93 18.90 11.98 1.93
C VAL A 93 18.75 13.06 3.00
N GLU A 94 18.14 12.77 4.16
CA GLU A 94 18.07 13.71 5.29
C GLU A 94 19.41 13.84 6.04
N THR A 95 20.37 12.93 5.81
CA THR A 95 21.71 13.02 6.40
C THR A 95 22.62 14.05 5.70
N PHE A 96 22.22 14.61 4.55
CA PHE A 96 23.05 15.54 3.76
C PHE A 96 22.41 16.92 3.50
N GLY A 97 21.53 17.45 4.37
CA GLY A 97 20.83 18.68 3.99
C GLY A 97 20.21 19.61 5.02
N TYR A 98 20.37 19.41 6.33
CA TYR A 98 19.90 20.39 7.32
C TYR A 98 20.93 20.60 8.44
N GLY A 99 21.99 21.34 8.12
CA GLY A 99 23.03 21.64 9.08
C GLY A 99 24.00 22.72 8.64
N ALA A 100 23.51 23.84 8.09
CA ALA A 100 24.28 25.08 8.02
C ALA A 100 23.38 26.27 7.65
N GLN A 101 22.69 26.85 8.63
CA GLN A 101 22.54 28.30 8.66
C GLN A 101 22.22 28.80 10.08
N SER A 102 23.05 29.76 10.50
CA SER A 102 22.85 30.75 11.57
C SER A 102 23.43 30.42 12.95
N ALA A 103 24.68 30.83 13.17
CA ALA A 103 25.10 31.74 14.24
C ALA A 103 26.45 32.37 13.87
#